data_AF-A0A5C4Y1A9-F1
#
_entry.id   AF-A0A5C4Y1A9-F1
#
_cell.length_a   1.000
_cell.length_b   1.000
_cell.length_c   1.000
_cell.angle_alpha   90.00
_cell.angle_beta   90.00
_cell.angle_gamma   90.00
#
_symmetry.space_group_name_H-M   'P 1'
#
loop_
_entity.id
_entity.type
_entity.pdbx_description
1 polymer ?
#
loop_
_entity_poly.entity_id
_entity_poly.type
_entity_poly.pdbx_seq_one_letter_code
_entity_poly.pdbx_strand_id
1 'polypeptide(L)'
;MHIGVLALQGAFREHRQRLESLGALVREVRLPADLVGLDGLVLPGGESTTMARLLTEYALWQPIRKFHAGGGAVWGTCAGAILLAREVRGAPPQFGGQQASLGLLDAAVQRNAFGRQINSFAATLPVSGLEEPFPAVFIRAPAFSDVGSQATVLATWEGQAVMLRQDAVLATAFHPELSPDARIHALFLMKVAETKTEMT
;
A
#
# COMPACT_ATOMS: atom_id res chain seq x y z
N MET A 1 13.69 -10.75 -8.00
CA MET A 1 12.22 -10.68 -7.89
C MET A 1 11.71 -9.64 -8.87
N HIS A 2 10.60 -9.90 -9.54
CA HIS A 2 9.94 -8.98 -10.47
C HIS A 2 8.84 -8.22 -9.73
N ILE A 3 9.01 -6.93 -9.51
CA ILE A 3 8.07 -6.11 -8.74
C ILE A 3 7.40 -5.10 -9.65
N GLY A 4 6.08 -5.09 -9.66
CA GLY A 4 5.29 -4.03 -10.30
C GLY A 4 5.16 -2.82 -9.40
N VAL A 5 5.16 -1.63 -9.98
CA VAL A 5 4.67 -0.41 -9.32
C VAL A 5 3.58 0.19 -10.20
N LEU A 6 2.37 0.35 -9.65
CA LEU A 6 1.26 0.96 -10.38
C LEU A 6 1.61 2.41 -10.75
N ALA A 7 1.67 2.72 -12.04
CA ALA A 7 2.18 3.98 -12.56
C ALA A 7 1.10 4.86 -13.22
N LEU A 8 -0.15 4.75 -12.74
CA LEU A 8 -1.28 5.55 -13.23
C LEU A 8 -1.27 6.97 -12.64
N GLN A 9 -0.93 7.08 -11.36
CA GLN A 9 -0.83 8.34 -10.61
C GLN A 9 -0.01 8.06 -9.35
N GLY A 10 0.75 9.05 -8.86
CA GLY A 10 1.39 8.97 -7.54
C GLY A 10 2.91 8.88 -7.56
N ALA A 11 3.50 8.59 -6.40
CA ALA A 11 4.95 8.52 -6.16
C ALA A 11 5.59 7.20 -6.64
N PHE A 12 5.28 6.77 -7.87
CA PHE A 12 5.77 5.49 -8.41
C PHE A 12 7.27 5.51 -8.70
N ARG A 13 7.86 6.68 -8.98
CA ARG A 13 9.29 6.82 -9.30
C ARG A 13 10.17 6.54 -8.08
N GLU A 14 9.79 7.08 -6.93
CA GLU A 14 10.49 6.93 -5.65
C GLU A 14 10.42 5.46 -5.18
N HIS A 15 9.25 4.83 -5.28
CA HIS A 15 9.10 3.40 -5.02
C HIS A 15 9.99 2.55 -5.95
N ARG A 16 9.99 2.84 -7.25
CA ARG A 16 10.82 2.15 -8.22
C ARG A 16 12.30 2.25 -7.87
N GLN A 17 12.82 3.46 -7.67
CA GLN A 17 14.22 3.69 -7.33
C GLN A 17 14.62 2.94 -6.05
N ARG A 18 13.75 2.97 -5.04
CA ARG A 18 14.01 2.29 -3.77
C ARG A 18 14.06 0.77 -3.93
N LEU A 19 13.12 0.18 -4.66
CA LEU A 19 13.09 -1.26 -4.94
C LEU A 19 14.29 -1.72 -5.79
N GLU A 20 14.65 -0.95 -6.83
CA GLU A 20 15.82 -1.21 -7.67
C GLU A 20 17.12 -1.14 -6.85
N SER A 21 17.23 -0.20 -5.90
CA SER A 21 18.39 -0.11 -4.99
C SER A 21 18.56 -1.34 -4.08
N LEU A 22 17.49 -2.11 -3.87
CA LEU A 22 17.49 -3.36 -3.12
C LEU A 22 17.63 -4.60 -4.02
N GLY A 23 17.90 -4.42 -5.32
CA GLY A 23 18.13 -5.50 -6.28
C GLY A 23 16.86 -6.09 -6.91
N ALA A 24 15.70 -5.47 -6.74
CA ALA A 24 14.48 -5.89 -7.44
C ALA A 24 14.48 -5.44 -8.91
N LEU A 25 13.93 -6.26 -9.80
CA LEU A 25 13.64 -5.87 -11.18
C LEU A 25 12.26 -5.23 -11.20
N VAL A 26 12.19 -3.92 -11.47
CA VAL A 26 10.94 -3.15 -11.36
C VAL A 26 10.31 -2.91 -12.72
N ARG A 27 8.99 -3.14 -12.80
CA ARG A 27 8.15 -2.79 -13.96
C ARG A 27 7.09 -1.77 -13.56
N GLU A 28 6.92 -0.73 -14.37
CA GLU A 28 5.74 0.15 -14.25
C GLU A 28 4.51 -0.58 -14.77
N VAL A 29 3.46 -0.63 -13.97
CA VAL A 29 2.18 -1.26 -14.31
C VAL A 29 1.19 -0.17 -14.69
N ARG A 30 0.74 -0.18 -15.95
CA ARG A 30 -0.26 0.76 -16.50
C ARG A 30 -1.47 0.03 -17.07
N LEU A 31 -1.27 -1.21 -17.52
CA LEU A 31 -2.29 -2.04 -18.15
C LEU A 31 -2.32 -3.44 -17.51
N PRO A 32 -3.43 -4.19 -17.66
CA PRO A 32 -3.55 -5.55 -17.13
C PRO A 32 -2.42 -6.49 -17.57
N ALA A 33 -1.93 -6.37 -18.80
CA ALA A 33 -0.86 -7.20 -19.34
C ALA A 33 0.48 -7.00 -18.60
N ASP A 34 0.69 -5.85 -17.97
CA ASP A 34 1.94 -5.55 -17.25
C ASP A 34 2.06 -6.37 -15.95
N LEU A 35 0.96 -6.93 -15.45
CA LEU A 35 0.94 -7.79 -14.26
C LEU A 35 1.53 -9.18 -14.51
N VAL A 36 1.65 -9.59 -15.76
CA VAL A 36 2.10 -10.95 -16.11
C VAL A 36 3.55 -11.17 -15.71
N GLY A 37 3.80 -12.23 -14.93
CA GLY A 37 5.14 -12.61 -14.48
C GLY A 37 5.71 -11.72 -13.38
N LEU A 38 4.85 -10.95 -12.68
CA LEU A 38 5.24 -10.25 -11.46
C LEU A 38 5.12 -11.17 -10.25
N ASP A 39 5.95 -10.89 -9.26
CA ASP A 39 5.98 -11.56 -7.96
C ASP A 39 5.27 -10.72 -6.88
N GLY A 40 5.32 -9.39 -7.04
CA GLY A 40 4.68 -8.44 -6.14
C GLY A 40 4.23 -7.17 -6.87
N LEU A 41 3.28 -6.45 -6.30
CA LEU A 41 2.75 -5.19 -6.82
C LEU A 41 2.68 -4.12 -5.72
N VAL A 42 3.24 -2.94 -5.99
CA VAL A 42 3.08 -1.75 -5.15
C VAL A 42 2.03 -0.81 -5.74
N LEU A 43 1.06 -0.42 -4.91
CA LEU A 43 0.11 0.67 -5.15
C LEU A 43 0.64 1.91 -4.41
N PRO A 44 1.19 2.92 -5.11
CA PRO A 44 1.87 4.03 -4.45
C PRO A 44 0.89 5.01 -3.80
N GLY A 45 1.44 5.95 -3.03
CA GLY A 45 0.71 7.12 -2.54
C GLY A 45 0.36 8.11 -3.65
N GLY A 46 -0.59 9.01 -3.40
CA GLY A 46 -1.14 9.89 -4.42
C GLY A 46 -2.53 10.41 -4.04
N GLU A 47 -3.46 10.37 -4.98
CA GLU A 47 -4.86 10.74 -4.77
C GLU A 47 -5.76 9.52 -5.06
N SER A 48 -6.35 8.95 -4.00
CA SER A 48 -7.05 7.68 -4.06
C SER A 48 -8.29 7.69 -4.97
N THR A 49 -9.02 8.81 -5.07
CA THR A 49 -10.21 8.86 -5.94
C THR A 49 -9.85 8.86 -7.42
N THR A 50 -8.75 9.54 -7.77
CA THR A 50 -8.18 9.56 -9.11
C THR A 50 -7.64 8.19 -9.47
N MET A 51 -6.89 7.55 -8.57
CA MET A 51 -6.43 6.17 -8.77
C MET A 51 -7.61 5.21 -8.95
N ALA A 52 -8.66 5.30 -8.14
CA ALA A 52 -9.85 4.46 -8.28
C ALA A 52 -10.54 4.65 -9.64
N ARG A 53 -10.66 5.89 -10.13
CA ARG A 53 -11.19 6.18 -11.47
C ARG A 53 -10.32 5.56 -12.56
N LEU A 54 -9.00 5.73 -12.48
CA LEU A 54 -8.06 5.19 -13.47
C LEU A 54 -8.06 3.66 -13.45
N LEU A 55 -8.17 3.01 -12.28
CA LEU A 55 -8.31 1.55 -12.21
C LEU A 55 -9.56 1.03 -12.93
N THR A 56 -10.65 1.81 -12.94
CA THR A 56 -11.85 1.49 -13.72
C THR A 56 -11.60 1.70 -15.21
N GLU A 57 -11.05 2.85 -15.59
CA GLU A 57 -10.78 3.23 -16.98
C GLU A 57 -9.84 2.24 -17.69
N TYR A 58 -8.80 1.77 -17.00
CA TYR A 58 -7.84 0.80 -17.51
C TYR A 58 -8.18 -0.67 -17.17
N ALA A 59 -9.39 -0.93 -16.65
CA ALA A 59 -9.89 -2.26 -16.32
C ALA A 59 -8.96 -3.10 -15.41
N LEU A 60 -8.33 -2.47 -14.42
CA LEU A 60 -7.29 -3.07 -13.58
C LEU A 60 -7.81 -3.67 -12.26
N TRP A 61 -9.03 -3.36 -11.83
CA TRP A 61 -9.59 -3.89 -10.57
C TRP A 61 -9.56 -5.42 -10.48
N GLN A 62 -10.13 -6.10 -11.47
CA GLN A 62 -10.20 -7.56 -11.51
C GLN A 62 -8.83 -8.20 -11.74
N PRO A 63 -7.98 -7.71 -12.67
CA PRO A 63 -6.61 -8.20 -12.82
C PRO A 63 -5.78 -8.14 -11.54
N ILE A 64 -5.85 -7.06 -10.75
CA ILE A 64 -5.11 -6.96 -9.49
C ILE A 64 -5.63 -7.96 -8.45
N ARG A 65 -6.96 -8.13 -8.34
CA ARG A 65 -7.55 -9.14 -7.44
C ARG A 65 -7.12 -10.56 -7.84
N LYS A 66 -7.13 -10.87 -9.14
CA LYS A 66 -6.67 -12.18 -9.66
C LYS A 66 -5.18 -12.39 -9.45
N PHE A 67 -4.37 -11.35 -9.63
CA PHE A 67 -2.94 -11.39 -9.34
C PHE A 67 -2.68 -11.79 -7.88
N HIS A 68 -3.36 -11.15 -6.93
CA HIS A 68 -3.22 -11.50 -5.53
C HIS A 68 -3.75 -12.91 -5.20
N ALA A 69 -4.92 -13.27 -5.73
CA ALA A 69 -5.50 -14.60 -5.57
C ALA A 69 -4.62 -15.72 -6.16
N GLY A 70 -3.75 -15.39 -7.13
CA GLY A 70 -2.74 -16.28 -7.68
C GLY A 70 -1.40 -16.31 -6.91
N GLY A 71 -1.34 -15.73 -5.71
CA GLY A 71 -0.15 -15.70 -4.86
C GLY A 71 0.73 -14.45 -5.03
N GLY A 72 0.29 -13.44 -5.77
CA GLY A 72 1.02 -12.18 -5.88
C GLY A 72 0.95 -11.36 -4.58
N ALA A 73 2.10 -10.92 -4.07
CA ALA A 73 2.14 -10.02 -2.91
C ALA A 73 1.69 -8.59 -3.31
N VAL A 74 0.95 -7.90 -2.46
CA VAL A 74 0.47 -6.54 -2.76
C VAL A 74 0.80 -5.58 -1.62
N TRP A 75 1.35 -4.42 -1.94
CA TRP A 75 1.66 -3.38 -0.97
C TRP A 75 1.04 -2.04 -1.35
N GLY A 76 0.20 -1.49 -0.48
CA GLY A 76 -0.37 -0.15 -0.65
C GLY A 76 0.29 0.86 0.29
N THR A 77 0.73 2.00 -0.26
CA THR A 77 1.20 3.15 0.54
C THR A 77 0.22 4.31 0.42
N CYS A 78 -0.12 4.96 1.53
CA CYS A 78 -1.05 6.09 1.61
C CYS A 78 -2.33 5.90 0.77
N ALA A 79 -2.42 6.51 -0.42
CA ALA A 79 -3.53 6.34 -1.35
C ALA A 79 -3.73 4.88 -1.80
N GLY A 80 -2.66 4.15 -2.10
CA GLY A 80 -2.71 2.72 -2.39
C GLY A 80 -3.20 1.91 -1.20
N ALA A 81 -2.84 2.31 0.03
CA ALA A 81 -3.30 1.67 1.25
C ALA A 81 -4.82 1.83 1.43
N ILE A 82 -5.38 2.99 1.05
CA ILE A 82 -6.83 3.22 1.02
C ILE A 82 -7.51 2.24 0.05
N LEU A 83 -6.91 2.00 -1.12
CA LEU A 83 -7.48 1.09 -2.12
C LEU A 83 -7.47 -0.38 -1.69
N LEU A 84 -6.66 -0.78 -0.70
CA LEU A 84 -6.61 -2.17 -0.23
C LEU A 84 -7.70 -2.50 0.79
N ALA A 85 -8.15 -1.53 1.57
CA ALA A 85 -9.10 -1.74 2.67
C ALA A 85 -10.43 -2.35 2.22
N ARG A 86 -11.04 -3.16 3.08
CA ARG A 86 -12.42 -3.67 2.90
C ARG A 86 -13.44 -2.55 2.82
N GLU A 87 -13.27 -1.51 3.63
CA GLU A 87 -14.19 -0.37 3.70
C GLU A 87 -13.41 0.95 3.68
N VAL A 88 -13.85 1.91 2.86
CA VAL A 88 -13.26 3.26 2.78
C VAL A 88 -14.22 4.30 3.32
N ARG A 89 -13.79 5.03 4.35
CA ARG A 89 -14.53 6.12 4.99
C ARG A 89 -13.94 7.49 4.63
N GLY A 90 -14.79 8.52 4.64
CA GLY A 90 -14.39 9.88 4.27
C GLY A 90 -14.14 10.07 2.77
N ALA A 91 -14.86 9.33 1.92
CA ALA A 91 -14.89 9.61 0.49
C ALA A 91 -15.56 10.98 0.23
N PRO A 92 -15.09 11.78 -0.74
CA PRO A 92 -15.62 13.13 -0.93
C PRO A 92 -17.07 13.09 -1.43
N PRO A 93 -17.93 14.05 -1.02
CA PRO A 93 -19.34 14.09 -1.45
C PRO A 93 -19.52 14.14 -2.97
N GLN A 94 -18.59 14.78 -3.70
CA GLN A 94 -18.61 14.84 -5.16
C GLN A 94 -18.47 13.47 -5.84
N PHE A 95 -18.10 12.42 -5.11
CA PHE A 95 -18.04 11.04 -5.56
C PHE A 95 -19.15 10.17 -4.93
N GLY A 96 -20.23 10.78 -4.44
CA GLY A 96 -21.36 10.06 -3.83
C GLY A 96 -21.07 9.53 -2.43
N GLY A 97 -20.02 10.02 -1.76
CA GLY A 97 -19.66 9.59 -0.40
C GLY A 97 -19.16 8.15 -0.28
N GLN A 98 -18.92 7.48 -1.42
CA GLN A 98 -18.39 6.12 -1.50
C GLN A 98 -17.13 6.11 -2.37
N GLN A 99 -16.20 5.20 -2.08
CA GLN A 99 -15.02 4.97 -2.91
C GLN A 99 -14.81 3.46 -3.06
N ALA A 100 -14.64 3.00 -4.30
CA ALA A 100 -14.32 1.61 -4.59
C ALA A 100 -12.94 1.23 -4.00
N SER A 101 -12.82 -0.03 -3.60
CA SER A 101 -11.57 -0.63 -3.12
C SER A 101 -11.39 -2.04 -3.67
N LEU A 102 -10.16 -2.55 -3.57
CA LEU A 102 -9.82 -3.92 -3.92
C LEU A 102 -10.33 -4.90 -2.88
N GLY A 103 -10.50 -4.47 -1.62
CA GLY A 103 -11.00 -5.29 -0.52
C GLY A 103 -10.08 -6.45 -0.16
N LEU A 104 -8.77 -6.23 -0.23
CA LEU A 104 -7.74 -7.25 0.05
C LEU A 104 -7.24 -7.21 1.50
N LEU A 105 -7.67 -6.22 2.28
CA LEU A 105 -7.27 -6.03 3.67
C LEU A 105 -8.49 -5.95 4.57
N ASP A 106 -8.53 -6.81 5.59
CA ASP A 106 -9.56 -6.95 6.62
C ASP A 106 -9.51 -5.78 7.63
N ALA A 107 -9.71 -4.57 7.13
CA ALA A 107 -9.78 -3.35 7.92
C ALA A 107 -10.63 -2.29 7.21
N ALA A 108 -11.20 -1.38 7.99
CA ALA A 108 -11.69 -0.10 7.47
C ALA A 108 -10.54 0.91 7.42
N VAL A 109 -10.66 1.90 6.55
CA VAL A 109 -9.70 3.00 6.44
C VAL A 109 -10.41 4.35 6.39
N GLN A 110 -9.99 5.28 7.23
CA GLN A 110 -10.44 6.67 7.22
C GLN A 110 -9.47 7.52 6.41
N ARG A 111 -9.95 8.18 5.35
CA ARG A 111 -9.15 9.13 4.58
C ARG A 111 -8.83 10.36 5.41
N ASN A 112 -7.61 10.90 5.27
CA ASN A 112 -7.14 12.13 5.90
C ASN A 112 -7.40 12.18 7.42
N ALA A 113 -7.07 11.11 8.14
CA ALA A 113 -7.47 10.91 9.52
C ALA A 113 -6.84 11.90 10.52
N PHE A 114 -5.66 12.46 10.21
CA PHE A 114 -4.89 13.33 11.10
C PHE A 114 -5.20 14.84 10.93
N GLY A 115 -6.29 15.19 10.25
CA GLY A 115 -6.81 16.56 10.16
C GLY A 115 -6.03 17.51 9.23
N ARG A 116 -6.54 18.74 9.07
CA ARG A 116 -5.99 19.76 8.15
C ARG A 116 -4.74 20.49 8.67
N GLN A 117 -4.55 20.53 9.98
CA GLN A 117 -3.42 21.25 10.62
C GLN A 117 -2.13 20.43 10.57
N ILE A 118 -2.24 19.10 10.49
CA ILE A 118 -1.12 18.14 10.43
C ILE A 118 -1.03 17.51 9.03
N ASN A 119 -1.27 18.30 7.99
CA ASN A 119 -1.35 17.83 6.60
C ASN A 119 -0.10 17.06 6.16
N SER A 120 1.07 17.37 6.73
CA SER A 120 2.28 16.57 6.58
C SER A 120 3.11 16.64 7.85
N PHE A 121 3.63 15.51 8.30
CA PHE A 121 4.57 15.45 9.42
C PHE A 121 5.50 14.24 9.29
N ALA A 122 6.59 14.24 10.06
CA ALA A 122 7.45 13.08 10.20
C ALA A 122 7.40 12.60 11.65
N ALA A 123 7.44 11.28 11.83
CA ALA A 123 7.47 10.65 13.14
C ALA A 123 8.32 9.39 13.12
N THR A 124 8.96 9.10 14.23
CA THR A 124 9.73 7.87 14.41
C THR A 124 8.81 6.80 15.02
N LEU A 125 8.55 5.73 14.27
CA LEU A 125 7.55 4.72 14.61
C LEU A 125 8.22 3.41 15.04
N PRO A 126 7.91 2.87 16.22
CA PRO A 126 8.15 1.46 16.50
C PRO A 126 7.34 0.61 15.50
N VAL A 127 8.01 -0.31 14.82
CA VAL A 127 7.37 -1.23 13.86
C VAL A 127 7.68 -2.66 14.29
N SER A 128 6.65 -3.47 14.50
CA SER A 128 6.80 -4.88 14.80
C SER A 128 7.60 -5.58 13.70
N GLY A 129 8.71 -6.22 14.08
CA GLY A 129 9.64 -6.88 13.16
C GLY A 129 10.82 -6.01 12.73
N LEU A 130 10.91 -4.75 13.15
CA LEU A 130 12.12 -3.94 13.05
C LEU A 130 12.75 -3.75 14.44
N GLU A 131 14.07 -3.83 14.52
CA GLU A 131 14.82 -3.62 15.77
C GLU A 131 14.78 -2.15 16.19
N GLU A 132 15.12 -1.26 15.27
CA GLU A 132 15.10 0.19 15.50
C GLU A 132 13.81 0.83 14.94
N PRO A 133 13.28 1.87 15.59
CA PRO A 133 12.16 2.63 15.05
C PRO A 133 12.38 3.15 13.61
N PHE A 134 11.31 3.25 12.84
CA PHE A 134 11.33 3.69 11.45
C PHE A 134 10.99 5.18 11.31
N PRO A 135 11.79 6.00 10.60
CA PRO A 135 11.47 7.40 10.32
C PRO A 135 10.40 7.48 9.23
N ALA A 136 9.14 7.61 9.64
CA ALA A 136 7.97 7.65 8.77
C ALA A 136 7.59 9.08 8.37
N VAL A 137 7.18 9.25 7.11
CA VAL A 137 6.69 10.51 6.55
C VAL A 137 5.20 10.39 6.26
N PHE A 138 4.38 11.18 6.92
CA PHE A 138 2.93 11.21 6.74
C PHE A 138 2.56 12.42 5.90
N ILE A 139 1.76 12.22 4.86
CA ILE A 139 1.22 13.29 4.00
C ILE A 139 -0.25 12.99 3.77
N ARG A 140 -1.12 13.81 4.36
CA ARG A 140 -2.58 13.65 4.35
C ARG A 140 -3.00 12.21 4.65
N ALA A 141 -2.31 11.62 5.62
CA ALA A 141 -2.31 10.17 5.79
C ALA A 141 -3.69 9.64 6.19
N PRO A 142 -4.07 8.46 5.70
CA PRO A 142 -5.20 7.73 6.24
C PRO A 142 -4.86 7.13 7.62
N ALA A 143 -5.86 6.59 8.31
CA ALA A 143 -5.66 5.70 9.44
C ALA A 143 -6.59 4.48 9.32
N PHE A 144 -6.15 3.34 9.84
CA PHE A 144 -6.95 2.12 9.84
C PHE A 144 -7.76 2.00 11.12
N SER A 145 -8.97 1.45 10.99
CA SER A 145 -9.89 1.13 12.07
C SER A 145 -10.62 -0.18 11.77
N ASP A 146 -11.36 -0.70 12.74
CA ASP A 146 -12.13 -1.95 12.59
C ASP A 146 -11.32 -3.10 11.97
N VAL A 147 -10.08 -3.26 12.48
CA VAL A 147 -9.13 -4.28 12.03
C VAL A 147 -9.66 -5.64 12.45
N GLY A 148 -9.99 -6.48 11.47
CA GLY A 148 -10.51 -7.82 11.70
C GLY A 148 -9.41 -8.84 12.01
N SER A 149 -9.82 -10.07 12.30
CA SER A 149 -8.91 -11.13 12.78
C SER A 149 -7.88 -11.60 11.76
N GLN A 150 -8.07 -11.31 10.47
CA GLN A 150 -7.11 -11.69 9.43
C GLN A 150 -5.92 -10.72 9.33
N ALA A 151 -6.08 -9.48 9.84
CA ALA A 151 -5.07 -8.45 9.75
C ALA A 151 -4.32 -8.27 11.09
N THR A 152 -3.00 -8.09 11.00
CA THR A 152 -2.12 -7.80 12.12
C THR A 152 -1.67 -6.34 12.06
N VAL A 153 -1.78 -5.62 13.18
CA VAL A 153 -1.22 -4.27 13.32
C VAL A 153 0.28 -4.38 13.56
N LEU A 154 1.08 -3.74 12.70
CA LEU A 154 2.54 -3.69 12.82
C LEU A 154 3.04 -2.36 13.39
N ALA A 155 2.30 -1.28 13.24
CA ALA A 155 2.66 0.01 13.81
C ALA A 155 1.43 0.86 14.11
N THR A 156 1.53 1.66 15.17
CA THR A 156 0.52 2.64 15.60
C THR A 156 1.13 4.01 15.76
N TRP A 157 0.36 5.06 15.50
CA TRP A 157 0.69 6.45 15.82
C TRP A 157 -0.48 7.10 16.53
N GLU A 158 -0.25 7.68 17.71
CA GLU A 158 -1.30 8.31 18.55
C GLU A 158 -2.55 7.41 18.75
N GLY A 159 -2.32 6.11 18.95
CA GLY A 159 -3.37 5.11 19.14
C GLY A 159 -4.10 4.68 17.86
N GLN A 160 -3.76 5.24 16.71
CA GLN A 160 -4.31 4.84 15.40
C GLN A 160 -3.39 3.83 14.71
N ALA A 161 -3.96 2.81 14.08
CA ALA A 161 -3.18 1.87 13.27
C ALA A 161 -2.72 2.54 11.96
N VAL A 162 -1.42 2.42 11.66
CA VAL A 162 -0.77 3.08 10.51
C VAL A 162 0.04 2.12 9.65
N MET A 163 0.25 0.88 10.09
CA MET A 163 0.81 -0.19 9.27
C MET A 163 0.12 -1.51 9.61
N LEU A 164 -0.43 -2.17 8.59
CA LEU A 164 -1.10 -3.46 8.71
C LEU A 164 -0.44 -4.49 7.79
N ARG A 165 -0.54 -5.76 8.18
CA ARG A 165 -0.21 -6.92 7.35
C ARG A 165 -1.34 -7.94 7.40
N GLN A 166 -1.66 -8.53 6.27
CA GLN A 166 -2.54 -9.70 6.16
C GLN A 166 -1.98 -10.59 5.05
N ASP A 167 -1.58 -11.81 5.38
CA ASP A 167 -0.92 -12.72 4.42
C ASP A 167 0.22 -12.02 3.66
N ALA A 168 0.16 -12.02 2.32
CA ALA A 168 1.09 -11.32 1.42
C ALA A 168 0.66 -9.87 1.09
N VAL A 169 -0.29 -9.30 1.84
CA VAL A 169 -0.74 -7.91 1.74
C VAL A 169 -0.08 -7.06 2.82
N LEU A 170 0.55 -5.97 2.40
CA LEU A 170 1.09 -4.94 3.28
C LEU A 170 0.37 -3.61 3.04
N ALA A 171 0.10 -2.84 4.08
CA ALA A 171 -0.50 -1.52 3.96
C ALA A 171 0.16 -0.54 4.92
N THR A 172 0.62 0.61 4.40
CA THR A 172 1.22 1.69 5.20
C THR A 172 0.47 2.99 4.97
N ALA A 173 0.06 3.65 6.04
CA ALA A 173 -0.56 4.98 5.97
C ALA A 173 0.45 6.10 5.64
N PHE A 174 1.74 5.85 5.87
CA PHE A 174 2.84 6.75 5.58
C PHE A 174 3.53 6.41 4.25
N HIS A 175 4.48 7.27 3.88
CA HIS A 175 5.28 7.26 2.66
C HIS A 175 6.73 6.81 2.93
N PRO A 176 6.99 5.49 3.03
CA PRO A 176 8.35 4.98 3.26
C PRO A 176 9.29 5.26 2.10
N GLU A 177 8.78 5.51 0.89
CA GLU A 177 9.57 5.90 -0.28
C GLU A 177 10.21 7.29 -0.12
N LEU A 178 9.65 8.14 0.75
CA LEU A 178 10.20 9.45 1.10
C LEU A 178 11.14 9.40 2.32
N SER A 179 11.25 8.23 2.95
CA SER A 179 12.19 7.99 4.04
C SER A 179 13.59 7.72 3.47
N PRO A 180 14.69 8.12 4.15
CA PRO A 180 16.03 7.65 3.80
C PRO A 180 16.18 6.14 4.03
N ASP A 181 15.32 5.55 4.87
CA ASP A 181 15.37 4.17 5.33
C ASP A 181 14.60 3.21 4.41
N ALA A 182 15.28 2.14 3.97
CA ALA A 182 14.75 1.16 3.03
C ALA A 182 14.10 -0.08 3.69
N ARG A 183 14.10 -0.18 5.03
CA ARG A 183 13.71 -1.41 5.75
C ARG A 183 12.29 -1.88 5.47
N ILE A 184 11.35 -0.96 5.22
CA ILE A 184 9.96 -1.33 4.87
C ILE A 184 9.88 -1.93 3.46
N HIS A 185 10.63 -1.40 2.49
CA HIS A 185 10.74 -2.01 1.15
C HIS A 185 11.42 -3.36 1.22
N ALA A 186 12.47 -3.50 2.03
CA ALA A 186 13.12 -4.79 2.26
C ALA A 186 12.16 -5.81 2.88
N LEU A 187 11.36 -5.41 3.87
CA LEU A 187 10.31 -6.24 4.47
C LEU A 187 9.30 -6.71 3.41
N PHE A 188 8.86 -5.83 2.51
CA PHE A 188 7.98 -6.23 1.41
C PHE A 188 8.63 -7.26 0.47
N LEU A 189 9.91 -7.09 0.11
CA LEU A 189 10.63 -8.07 -0.72
C LEU A 189 10.81 -9.43 -0.01
N MET A 190 11.02 -9.45 1.30
CA MET A 190 11.04 -10.69 2.07
C MET A 190 9.68 -11.40 1.99
N LYS A 191 8.57 -10.67 2.13
CA LYS A 191 7.22 -11.24 1.95
C LYS A 191 7.00 -11.84 0.57
N VAL A 192 7.45 -11.16 -0.48
CA VAL A 192 7.39 -11.67 -1.86
C VAL A 192 8.17 -13.00 -1.98
N ALA A 193 9.32 -13.13 -1.32
CA ALA A 193 10.14 -14.35 -1.35
C ALA A 193 9.46 -15.52 -0.62
N GLU A 194 8.83 -15.25 0.52
CA GLU A 194 8.13 -16.26 1.31
C GLU A 194 6.93 -16.83 0.56
N THR A 195 6.11 -15.99 -0.08
CA THR A 195 4.97 -16.46 -0.87
C THR A 195 5.38 -17.35 -2.04
N LYS A 196 6.56 -17.11 -2.64
CA LYS A 196 7.11 -18.01 -3.66
C LYS A 196 7.49 -19.38 -3.12
N THR A 197 8.04 -19.42 -1.91
CA THR A 197 8.51 -20.67 -1.30
C THR A 197 7.33 -21.56 -0.92
N GLU A 198 6.21 -20.97 -0.50
CA GLU A 198 4.99 -21.71 -0.15
C GLU A 198 4.26 -22.30 -1.37
N MET A 199 4.51 -21.78 -2.58
CA MET A 199 3.88 -22.23 -3.83
C MET A 199 4.73 -23.23 -4.64
N THR A 200 5.98 -23.50 -4.23
CA THR A 200 6.89 -24.42 -4.92
C THR A 200 6.97 -25.75 -4.18
#